data_AF-A0A6N9JH68-F1
#
_entry.id   AF-A0A6N9JH68-F1
#
_cell.length_a   1.000
_cell.length_b   1.000
_cell.length_c   1.000
_cell.angle_alpha   90.00
_cell.angle_beta   90.00
_cell.angle_gamma   90.00
#
_symmetry.space_group_name_H-M   'P 1'
#
loop_
_entity.id
_entity.type
_entity.pdbx_description
1 polymer ?
#
loop_
_entity_poly.entity_id
_entity_poly.type
_entity_poly.pdbx_seq_one_letter_code
_entity_poly.pdbx_strand_id
1 'polypeptide(L)'
;MPYERFVRHLQFFAQRALDPTAGQINGDALFRIDETAYPCAFSCADAIAAHLSSTYNVVVTDAEKSYLAYHIVNLLGEPGL
;
A
#
# COMPACT_ATOMS: atom_id res chain seq x y z
N MET A 1 16.41 5.01 6.67
CA MET A 1 16.30 3.53 6.70
C MET A 1 15.03 3.07 5.98
N PRO A 2 14.94 1.83 5.44
CA PRO A 2 13.75 1.31 4.79
C PRO A 2 12.48 1.42 5.66
N TYR A 3 12.62 1.14 6.96
CA TYR A 3 11.54 1.27 7.95
C TYR A 3 10.96 2.69 8.06
N GLU A 4 11.80 3.71 8.18
CA GLU A 4 11.34 5.10 8.29
C GLU A 4 10.61 5.57 7.02
N ARG A 5 11.09 5.11 5.85
CA ARG A 5 10.43 5.39 4.57
C ARG A 5 9.05 4.73 4.51
N PHE A 6 8.95 3.47 4.94
CA PHE A 6 7.68 2.76 5.00
C PHE A 6 6.69 3.43 5.97
N VAL A 7 7.11 3.76 7.20
CA VAL A 7 6.25 4.42 8.19
C VAL A 7 5.76 5.78 7.68
N ARG A 8 6.65 6.58 7.08
CA ARG A 8 6.27 7.87 6.49
C ARG A 8 5.28 7.69 5.34
N HIS A 9 5.52 6.72 4.47
CA HIS A 9 4.60 6.42 3.38
C HIS A 9 3.22 6.02 3.91
N LEU A 10 3.18 5.15 4.93
CA LEU A 10 1.94 4.71 5.57
C LEU A 10 1.18 5.88 6.20
N GLN A 11 1.87 6.85 6.82
CA GLN A 11 1.26 8.06 7.37
C GLN A 11 0.59 8.92 6.28
N PHE A 12 1.30 9.19 5.18
CA PHE A 12 0.73 9.96 4.06
C PHE A 12 -0.42 9.21 3.37
N PHE A 13 -0.29 7.90 3.22
CA PHE A 13 -1.37 7.05 2.72
C PHE A 13 -2.60 7.14 3.62
N ALA A 14 -2.46 6.96 4.94
CA ALA A 14 -3.57 7.05 5.87
C ALA A 14 -4.24 8.43 5.84
N GLN A 15 -3.45 9.52 5.80
CA GLN A 15 -3.98 10.88 5.69
C GLN A 15 -4.83 11.05 4.42
N ARG A 16 -4.37 10.55 3.27
CA ARG A 16 -5.10 10.63 2.00
C ARG A 16 -6.31 9.70 1.97
N ALA A 17 -6.18 8.49 2.49
CA ALA A 17 -7.23 7.48 2.50
C ALA A 17 -8.42 7.92 3.38
N LEU A 18 -8.15 8.65 4.46
CA LEU A 18 -9.16 9.16 5.40
C LEU A 18 -9.68 10.55 5.03
N ASP A 19 -9.11 11.22 4.04
CA ASP A 19 -9.58 12.51 3.54
C ASP A 19 -10.40 12.31 2.25
N PRO A 20 -11.74 12.50 2.31
CA PRO A 20 -12.61 12.32 1.14
C PRO A 20 -12.28 13.25 -0.03
N THR A 21 -11.58 14.36 0.23
CA THR A 21 -11.21 15.37 -0.77
C THR A 21 -9.84 15.14 -1.40
N ALA A 22 -8.97 14.37 -0.73
CA ALA A 22 -7.60 14.09 -1.20
C ALA A 22 -7.56 13.04 -2.32
N GLY A 23 -8.56 12.15 -2.36
CA GLY A 23 -8.64 11.08 -3.36
C GLY A 23 -7.54 10.02 -3.24
N GLN A 24 -7.78 8.88 -3.88
CA GLN A 24 -6.83 7.77 -3.93
C GLN A 24 -6.09 7.70 -5.26
N ILE A 25 -4.92 7.05 -5.27
CA ILE A 25 -4.21 6.78 -6.53
C ILE A 25 -5.13 5.86 -7.35
N ASN A 26 -5.49 6.32 -8.54
CA ASN A 26 -6.25 5.58 -9.54
C ASN A 26 -5.38 5.39 -10.78
N GLY A 27 -5.47 4.23 -11.44
CA GLY A 27 -4.71 3.94 -12.68
C GLY A 27 -3.35 3.28 -12.46
N ASP A 28 -2.53 3.23 -13.52
CA ASP A 28 -1.19 2.62 -13.53
C ASP A 28 -0.28 3.28 -12.49
N ALA A 29 -0.31 2.75 -11.26
CA ALA A 29 0.75 3.01 -10.30
C ALA A 29 2.08 2.71 -11.01
N LEU A 30 3.00 3.68 -10.97
CA LEU A 30 4.37 3.52 -11.49
C LEU A 30 5.09 2.27 -10.97
N PHE A 31 4.56 1.64 -9.91
CA PHE A 31 5.13 0.54 -9.16
C PHE A 31 4.19 -0.69 -9.11
N ARG A 32 3.58 -1.06 -10.24
CA ARG A 32 2.87 -2.34 -10.35
C ARG A 32 3.90 -3.49 -10.31
N ILE A 33 4.09 -4.03 -9.10
CA ILE A 33 4.85 -5.27 -8.88
C ILE A 33 3.93 -6.48 -9.03
N ASP A 34 4.51 -7.62 -9.41
CA ASP A 34 3.77 -8.85 -9.61
C ASP A 34 3.32 -9.43 -8.26
N GLU A 35 2.01 -9.56 -8.08
CA GLU A 35 1.40 -10.14 -6.88
C GLU A 35 1.82 -11.60 -6.66
N THR A 36 2.04 -12.35 -7.74
CA THR A 36 2.47 -13.75 -7.66
C THR A 36 3.93 -13.87 -7.21
N ALA A 37 4.74 -12.83 -7.44
CA ALA A 37 6.13 -12.78 -6.97
C ALA A 37 6.22 -12.42 -5.48
N TYR A 38 5.27 -11.63 -4.95
CA TYR A 38 5.32 -11.10 -3.58
C TYR A 38 4.01 -11.31 -2.79
N PRO A 39 3.50 -12.55 -2.66
CA PRO A 39 2.19 -12.82 -2.07
C PRO A 39 2.07 -12.35 -0.61
N CYS A 40 3.16 -12.42 0.16
CA CYS A 40 3.18 -11.94 1.55
C CYS A 40 3.02 -10.42 1.64
N ALA A 41 3.61 -9.67 0.71
CA ALA A 41 3.52 -8.21 0.69
C ALA A 41 2.10 -7.75 0.32
N PHE A 42 1.49 -8.41 -0.67
CA PHE A 42 0.09 -8.15 -1.05
C PHE A 42 -0.89 -8.56 0.04
N SER A 43 -0.69 -9.71 0.69
CA SER A 43 -1.51 -10.12 1.83
C SER A 43 -1.48 -9.09 2.97
N CYS A 44 -0.31 -8.48 3.24
CA CYS A 44 -0.20 -7.41 4.22
C CYS A 44 -0.92 -6.12 3.76
N ALA A 45 -0.77 -5.74 2.49
CA ALA A 45 -1.50 -4.60 1.92
C ALA A 45 -3.03 -4.79 1.97
N ASP A 46 -3.52 -6.00 1.71
CA ASP A 46 -4.94 -6.35 1.84
C ASP A 46 -5.43 -6.31 3.28
N ALA A 47 -4.63 -6.74 4.25
CA ALA A 47 -4.98 -6.62 5.67
C ALA A 47 -5.15 -5.14 6.08
N ILE A 48 -4.27 -4.25 5.59
CA ILE A 48 -4.38 -2.80 5.79
C ILE A 48 -5.67 -2.27 5.14
N ALA A 49 -5.95 -2.68 3.90
CA ALA A 49 -7.16 -2.27 3.18
C ALA A 49 -8.45 -2.75 3.88
N ALA A 50 -8.47 -3.99 4.38
CA ALA A 50 -9.60 -4.55 5.12
C ALA A 50 -9.84 -3.81 6.44
N HIS A 51 -8.77 -3.41 7.13
CA HIS A 51 -8.87 -2.59 8.34
C HIS A 51 -9.48 -1.20 8.02
N LEU A 52 -9.02 -0.55 6.95
CA LEU A 52 -9.56 0.74 6.50
C LEU A 52 -11.04 0.65 6.11
N SER A 53 -11.42 -0.40 5.40
CA SER A 53 -12.81 -0.64 5.01
C SER A 53 -13.72 -0.86 6.21
N SER A 54 -13.34 -1.75 7.13
CA SER A 54 -14.16 -2.08 8.31
C SER A 54 -14.26 -0.95 9.34
N THR A 55 -13.21 -0.13 9.49
CA THR A 55 -13.12 0.88 10.55
C THR A 55 -13.56 2.26 10.06
N TYR A 56 -13.28 2.60 8.81
CA TYR A 56 -13.46 3.96 8.28
C TYR A 56 -14.33 4.02 7.02
N ASN A 57 -14.87 2.89 6.56
CA ASN A 57 -15.66 2.79 5.32
C ASN A 57 -14.90 3.30 4.08
N VAL A 58 -13.59 3.13 4.08
CA VAL A 58 -12.71 3.51 2.97
C VAL A 58 -12.41 2.30 2.10
N VAL A 59 -12.72 2.38 0.81
CA VAL A 59 -12.32 1.37 -0.18
C VAL A 59 -10.95 1.76 -0.72
N VAL A 60 -9.95 0.90 -0.56
CA VAL A 60 -8.58 1.12 -1.06
C VAL A 60 -8.44 0.56 -2.47
N THR A 61 -7.95 1.36 -3.40
CA THR A 61 -7.72 0.94 -4.80
C THR A 61 -6.59 -0.08 -4.92
N ASP A 62 -6.64 -0.90 -5.97
CA ASP A 62 -5.57 -1.87 -6.26
C ASP A 62 -4.22 -1.19 -6.50
N ALA A 63 -4.23 0.04 -7.03
CA ALA A 63 -3.01 0.84 -7.23
C ALA A 63 -2.35 1.23 -5.90
N GLU A 64 -3.13 1.63 -4.89
CA GLU A 64 -2.61 1.88 -3.54
C GLU A 64 -2.13 0.59 -2.88
N LYS A 65 -2.83 -0.54 -3.07
CA LYS A 65 -2.38 -1.85 -2.55
C LYS A 65 -1.06 -2.28 -3.15
N SER A 66 -0.89 -2.19 -4.49
CA SER A 66 0.38 -2.47 -5.16
C SER A 66 1.49 -1.56 -4.66
N TYR A 67 1.20 -0.28 -4.39
CA TYR A 67 2.20 0.66 -3.90
C TYR A 67 2.61 0.37 -2.45
N LEU A 68 1.65 0.02 -1.58
CA LEU A 68 1.94 -0.48 -0.23
C LEU A 68 2.79 -1.75 -0.29
N ALA A 69 2.43 -2.71 -1.14
CA ALA A 69 3.18 -3.94 -1.34
C ALA A 69 4.62 -3.65 -1.78
N TYR A 70 4.84 -2.74 -2.73
CA TYR A 70 6.17 -2.29 -3.15
C TYR A 70 7.03 -1.79 -1.98
N HIS A 71 6.46 -0.96 -1.09
CA HIS A 71 7.20 -0.46 0.07
C HIS A 71 7.46 -1.55 1.12
N ILE A 72 6.56 -2.54 1.26
CA ILE A 72 6.74 -3.69 2.15
C ILE A 72 7.88 -4.58 1.64
N VAL A 73 7.92 -4.88 0.33
CA VAL A 73 9.02 -5.68 -0.23
C VAL A 73 10.37 -4.97 -0.07
N ASN A 74 10.42 -3.65 -0.33
CA ASN A 74 11.62 -2.85 -0.07
C ASN A 74 12.03 -2.80 1.42
N LEU A 75 11.07 -2.89 2.34
CA LEU A 75 11.34 -2.96 3.77
C LEU A 75 11.99 -4.30 4.15
N LEU A 76 11.51 -5.39 3.57
CA LEU A 76 12.03 -6.75 3.79
C LEU A 76 13.36 -7.00 3.04
N GLY A 77 13.63 -6.21 2.00
CA GLY A 77 14.82 -6.36 1.16
C GLY A 77 14.78 -7.61 0.29
N GLU A 78 13.58 -8.03 -0.16
CA GLU A 78 13.48 -9.22 -0.99
C GLU A 78 14.10 -9.00 -2.38
N PRO A 79 14.82 -9.99 -2.92
CA PRO A 79 15.45 -9.89 -4.23
C PRO A 79 14.41 -9.91 -5.35
N GLY A 80 14.67 -9.17 -6.44
CA GLY A 80 13.84 -9.16 -7.65
C GLY A 80 12.94 -7.93 -7.81
N LEU A 81 13.13 -6.90 -6.99
CA LEU A 81 12.54 -5.58 -7.14
C LEU A 81 13.49 -4.61 -7.86
#